data_AF-A0A920B7N8-F1
#
_entry.id   AF-A0A920B7N8-F1
#
_cell.length_a   1.000
_cell.length_b   1.000
_cell.length_c   1.000
_cell.angle_alpha   90.00
_cell.angle_beta   90.00
_cell.angle_gamma   90.00
#
_symmetry.space_group_name_H-M   'P 1'
#
loop_
_entity.id
_entity.type
_entity.pdbx_description
1 polymer ?
#
loop_
_entity_poly.entity_id
_entity_poly.type
_entity_poly.pdbx_seq_one_letter_code
_entity_poly.pdbx_strand_id
1 'polypeptide(L)' 'MKNGLLWILKLGKTLKRPISLEEIKGDNNLKDIGLIRQSRLSVMEIKKEHFKYIINLSNEK' A
#
# COMPACT_ATOMS: atom_id res chain seq x y z
N MET A 1 -9.23 -0.10 -28.47
CA MET A 1 -8.09 -0.12 -27.52
C MET A 1 -8.32 1.01 -26.52
N LYS A 2 -8.74 0.72 -25.29
CA LYS A 2 -9.09 1.77 -24.31
C LYS A 2 -7.84 2.22 -23.55
N ASN A 3 -7.41 3.44 -23.85
CA ASN A 3 -6.86 4.45 -22.94
C ASN A 3 -5.78 4.00 -21.94
N GLY A 4 -4.51 4.16 -22.33
CA GLY A 4 -3.40 4.22 -21.38
C GLY A 4 -3.48 5.49 -20.54
N LEU A 5 -4.08 5.40 -19.36
CA LEU A 5 -4.09 6.48 -18.36
C LEU A 5 -2.76 6.47 -17.61
N LEU A 6 -1.77 7.19 -18.12
CA LEU A 6 -0.55 7.46 -17.38
C LEU A 6 -0.80 8.66 -16.45
N TRP A 7 -0.79 8.43 -15.15
CA TRP A 7 -0.91 9.49 -14.15
C TRP A 7 0.49 9.98 -13.79
N ILE A 8 0.70 11.30 -13.87
CA ILE A 8 1.94 11.92 -13.40
C ILE A 8 1.81 12.11 -11.89
N LEU A 9 2.62 11.37 -11.13
CA LEU A 9 2.70 11.49 -9.68
C LEU A 9 3.81 12.45 -9.28
N LYS A 10 3.63 13.13 -8.14
CA LYS A 10 4.68 13.90 -7.47
C LYS A 10 4.99 13.25 -6.13
N LEU A 11 6.23 13.42 -5.67
CA LEU A 11 6.63 12.95 -4.34
C LEU A 11 5.78 13.65 -3.27
N GLY A 12 5.11 12.85 -2.43
CA GLY A 12 4.39 13.34 -1.26
C GLY A 12 5.30 13.41 -0.04
N LYS A 13 5.52 12.27 0.62
CA LYS A 13 6.40 12.10 1.78
C LYS A 13 7.04 10.71 1.77
N THR A 14 8.23 10.60 2.34
CA THR A 14 8.86 9.30 2.62
C THR A 14 8.33 8.69 3.91
N LEU A 15 8.31 7.37 3.98
CA LEU A 15 8.08 6.65 5.24
C LEU A 15 9.32 6.77 6.13
N LYS A 16 9.15 6.74 7.46
CA LYS A 16 10.30 6.78 8.38
C LYS A 16 11.13 5.50 8.34
N ARG A 17 10.47 4.35 8.16
CA ARG A 17 11.11 3.06 7.85
C ARG A 17 10.38 2.34 6.71
N PRO A 18 11.09 1.53 5.91
CA PRO A 18 10.43 0.61 4.99
C PRO A 18 9.62 -0.42 5.77
N ILE A 19 8.46 -0.80 5.23
CA ILE A 19 7.62 -1.88 5.74
C ILE A 19 7.74 -3.02 4.73
N SER A 20 8.16 -4.20 5.19
CA SER A 20 8.38 -5.34 4.31
C SER A 20 7.05 -5.98 3.88
N LEU A 21 7.07 -6.70 2.76
CA LEU A 21 5.90 -7.48 2.35
C LEU A 21 5.56 -8.60 3.34
N GLU A 22 6.57 -9.15 4.03
CA GLU A 22 6.38 -10.15 5.09
C GLU A 22 5.62 -9.57 6.28
N GLU A 23 6.00 -8.36 6.72
CA GLU A 23 5.29 -7.64 7.78
C GLU A 23 3.83 -7.36 7.39
N ILE A 24 3.60 -6.90 6.16
CA ILE A 24 2.23 -6.67 5.65
C ILE A 24 1.42 -7.98 5.60
N LYS A 25 2.04 -9.10 5.19
CA LYS A 25 1.38 -10.42 5.12
C LYS A 25 1.07 -11.00 6.50
N GLY A 26 1.90 -10.71 7.50
CA GLY A 26 1.71 -11.16 8.88
C GLY A 26 0.66 -10.35 9.65
N ASP A 27 0.24 -9.21 9.13
CA ASP A 27 -0.68 -8.31 9.83
C ASP A 27 -2.15 -8.59 9.49
N ASN A 28 -2.90 -9.06 10.49
CA ASN A 28 -4.33 -9.36 10.37
C ASN A 28 -5.19 -8.14 9.99
N ASN A 29 -4.75 -6.91 10.26
CA ASN A 29 -5.45 -5.69 9.88
C ASN A 29 -5.31 -5.38 8.37
N LEU A 30 -4.39 -6.05 7.67
CA LEU A 30 -4.08 -5.81 6.27
C LEU A 30 -4.42 -7.00 5.35
N LYS A 31 -4.88 -8.12 5.90
CA LYS A 31 -5.17 -9.36 5.14
C LYS A 31 -6.10 -9.19 3.94
N ASP A 32 -6.99 -8.20 3.99
CA ASP A 32 -8.05 -8.00 2.99
C ASP A 32 -7.69 -6.99 1.89
N ILE A 33 -6.51 -6.34 1.95
CA ILE A 33 -6.10 -5.35 0.93
C ILE A 33 -5.76 -6.02 -0.40
N GLY A 34 -5.89 -5.25 -1.49
CA GLY A 34 -5.62 -5.73 -2.86
C GLY A 34 -4.24 -6.37 -3.04
N LEU A 35 -3.20 -5.83 -2.38
CA LEU A 35 -1.83 -6.32 -2.43
C LEU A 35 -1.69 -7.80 -2.04
N ILE A 36 -2.46 -8.23 -1.03
CA ILE A 36 -2.38 -9.60 -0.52
C ILE A 36 -3.23 -10.55 -1.36
N ARG A 37 -4.40 -10.07 -1.80
CA ARG A 37 -5.37 -10.91 -2.51
C ARG A 37 -5.08 -11.07 -4.01
N GLN A 38 -4.31 -10.16 -4.61
CA GLN A 38 -4.07 -10.12 -6.05
C GLN A 38 -2.57 -10.04 -6.36
N SER A 39 -2.01 -11.13 -6.88
CA SER A 39 -0.56 -11.26 -7.11
C SER A 39 0.00 -10.39 -8.24
N ARG A 40 -0.84 -9.88 -9.15
CA ARG A 40 -0.39 -9.20 -10.40
C ARG A 40 -1.06 -7.85 -10.61
N LEU A 41 -1.28 -7.08 -9.54
CA LEU A 41 -1.89 -5.76 -9.63
C LEU A 41 -0.86 -4.66 -9.37
N SER A 42 -0.57 -3.84 -10.39
CA SER A 42 0.39 -2.72 -10.29
C SER A 42 -0.21 -1.46 -9.66
N VAL A 43 -1.53 -1.30 -9.70
CA VAL A 43 -2.27 -0.18 -9.11
C VAL A 43 -3.49 -0.73 -8.39
N MET A 44 -3.62 -0.44 -7.10
CA MET A 44 -4.72 -0.93 -6.28
C MET A 44 -5.41 0.21 -5.53
N GLU A 45 -6.69 0.04 -5.28
CA GLU A 45 -7.42 0.83 -4.31
C GLU A 45 -6.97 0.44 -2.89
N ILE A 46 -6.89 1.43 -1.99
CA ILE A 46 -6.64 1.21 -0.57
C ILE A 46 -7.63 2.04 0.24
N LYS A 47 -8.26 1.40 1.23
CA LYS A 47 -9.17 2.12 2.13
C LYS A 47 -8.38 3.07 3.04
N LYS A 48 -9.03 4.15 3.47
CA LYS A 48 -8.41 5.22 4.26
C LYS A 48 -7.85 4.71 5.60
N GLU A 49 -8.53 3.77 6.23
CA GLU A 49 -8.13 3.12 7.47
C GLU A 49 -6.83 2.33 7.31
N HIS A 50 -6.71 1.51 6.26
CA HIS A 50 -5.50 0.74 5.98
C HIS A 50 -4.34 1.66 5.59
N PHE A 51 -4.59 2.70 4.80
CA PHE A 51 -3.57 3.69 4.48
C PHE A 51 -3.01 4.35 5.75
N LYS A 52 -3.86 4.87 6.63
CA LYS A 52 -3.44 5.47 7.90
C LYS A 52 -2.68 4.48 8.78
N TYR A 53 -3.15 3.24 8.84
CA TYR A 53 -2.51 2.19 9.61
C TYR A 53 -1.08 1.88 9.11
N ILE A 54 -0.88 1.76 7.79
CA ILE A 54 0.46 1.57 7.19
C ILE A 54 1.37 2.76 7.49
N ILE A 55 0.87 3.99 7.44
CA ILE A 55 1.66 5.16 7.84
C ILE A 55 2.07 5.07 9.31
N ASN A 56 1.17 4.65 10.20
CA ASN A 56 1.48 4.47 11.63
C ASN A 56 2.49 3.36 11.88
N LEU A 57 2.37 2.20 11.22
CA LEU A 57 3.36 1.12 11.26
C LEU A 57 4.77 1.65 10.93
N SER A 58 4.88 2.52 9.92
CA SER A 58 6.18 3.11 9.57
C SER A 58 6.73 4.08 10.62
N ASN A 59 5.89 4.60 11.50
CA ASN A 59 6.26 5.50 12.58
C ASN A 59 6.60 4.77 13.89
N GLU A 60 6.19 3.51 13.99
CA GLU A 60 6.51 2.61 15.10
C GLU A 60 7.90 2.00 14.88
N LYS A 61 8.59 1.72 15.99
CA LYS A 61 10.03 1.38 16.08
C LYS A 61 10.51 0.41 15.01
#